data_AF-A0A358RLK0-F1
#
_entry.id   AF-A0A358RLK0-F1
#
_cell.length_a   1.000
_cell.length_b   1.000
_cell.length_c   1.000
_cell.angle_alpha   90.00
_cell.angle_beta   90.00
_cell.angle_gamma   90.00
#
_symmetry.space_group_name_H-M   'P 1'
#
loop_
_entity.id
_entity.type
_entity.pdbx_description
1 polymer ?
#
loop_
_entity_poly.entity_id
_entity_poly.type
_entity_poly.pdbx_seq_one_letter_code
_entity_poly.pdbx_strand_id
1 'polypeptide(L)'
;MQIEEFHQKIGELMLSCQRIENDIKYMYAGMHIGDLAENIEKIKNLNLGDVLALLQELDNEDNNPYLSEEHYNSLNEIRRMRNYWTHKGYTDFIYEKDALSSKSYQKQCQRLLDNNNYLAQLSNIIEKVRLQMLRDYNRID
;
A
#
# COMPACT_ATOMS: atom_id res chain seq x y z
N MET A 1 -11.10 21.11 6.89
CA MET A 1 -10.27 20.19 7.68
C MET A 1 -9.30 21.02 8.51
N GLN A 2 -9.36 20.89 9.84
CA GLN A 2 -8.37 21.52 10.73
C GLN A 2 -7.04 20.76 10.64
N ILE A 3 -5.93 21.38 11.03
CA ILE A 3 -4.59 20.78 10.86
C ILE A 3 -4.43 19.50 11.71
N GLU A 4 -5.08 19.42 12.86
CA GLU A 4 -5.11 18.22 13.71
C GLU A 4 -5.81 17.06 13.00
N GLU A 5 -6.94 17.34 12.35
CA GLU A 5 -7.67 16.36 11.53
C GLU A 5 -6.82 15.92 10.34
N PHE A 6 -6.09 16.84 9.70
CA PHE A 6 -5.14 16.52 8.63
C PHE A 6 -4.06 15.55 9.11
N HIS A 7 -3.44 15.81 10.26
CA HIS A 7 -2.43 14.91 10.85
C HIS A 7 -3.00 13.53 11.15
N GLN A 8 -4.22 13.46 11.70
CA GLN A 8 -4.90 12.19 11.93
C GLN A 8 -5.11 11.43 10.62
N LYS A 9 -5.60 12.10 9.57
CA LYS A 9 -5.81 11.50 8.25
C LYS A 9 -4.53 11.04 7.57
N ILE A 10 -3.39 11.68 7.82
CA ILE A 10 -2.08 11.17 7.39
C ILE A 10 -1.74 9.87 8.11
N GLY A 11 -2.00 9.78 9.42
CA GLY A 11 -1.81 8.57 10.20
C GLY A 11 -2.66 7.40 9.70
N GLU A 12 -3.95 7.63 9.44
CA GLU A 12 -4.88 6.64 8.86
C GLU A 12 -4.42 6.15 7.47
N LEU A 13 -3.91 7.08 6.65
CA LEU A 13 -3.36 6.77 5.34
C LEU A 13 -2.12 5.87 5.44
N MET A 14 -1.18 6.22 6.33
CA MET A 14 0.04 5.45 6.53
C MET A 14 -0.25 4.05 7.09
N LEU A 15 -1.19 3.95 8.04
CA LEU A 15 -1.66 2.66 8.56
C LEU A 15 -2.20 1.77 7.42
N SER A 16 -3.02 2.33 6.54
CA SER A 16 -3.57 1.59 5.39
C SER A 16 -2.48 1.13 4.43
N CYS A 17 -1.51 2.00 4.12
CA CYS A 17 -0.36 1.62 3.28
C CYS A 17 0.50 0.51 3.92
N GLN A 18 0.72 0.56 5.24
CA GLN A 18 1.49 -0.46 5.95
C GLN A 18 0.78 -1.82 6.01
N ARG A 19 -0.55 -1.83 6.19
CA ARG A 19 -1.36 -3.05 6.09
C ARG A 19 -1.21 -3.69 4.71
N ILE A 20 -1.35 -2.90 3.65
CA ILE A 20 -1.18 -3.35 2.27
C ILE A 20 0.23 -3.89 2.03
N GLU A 21 1.26 -3.17 2.46
CA GLU A 21 2.66 -3.64 2.33
C GLU A 21 2.86 -5.00 3.02
N ASN A 22 2.34 -5.15 4.24
CA ASN A 22 2.41 -6.40 4.96
C ASN A 22 1.64 -7.51 4.23
N ASP A 23 0.43 -7.23 3.73
CA ASP A 23 -0.36 -8.22 3.00
C ASP A 23 0.36 -8.72 1.74
N ILE A 24 1.02 -7.82 1.00
CA ILE A 24 1.84 -8.18 -0.17
C ILE A 24 3.06 -9.03 0.22
N LYS A 25 3.70 -8.75 1.37
CA LYS A 25 4.77 -9.60 1.92
C LYS A 25 4.27 -11.02 2.17
N TYR A 26 3.07 -11.16 2.74
CA TYR A 26 2.44 -12.46 2.95
C TYR A 26 2.06 -13.16 1.64
N MET A 27 1.60 -12.42 0.64
CA MET A 27 1.35 -12.98 -0.68
C MET A 27 2.66 -13.56 -1.25
N TYR A 28 3.71 -12.76 -1.37
CA TYR A 28 5.00 -13.24 -1.87
C TYR A 28 5.50 -14.48 -1.09
N ALA A 29 5.53 -14.41 0.24
CA ALA A 29 6.04 -15.49 1.05
C ALA A 29 5.20 -16.78 0.98
N GLY A 30 3.89 -16.64 0.79
CA GLY A 30 2.96 -17.76 0.61
C GLY A 30 3.13 -18.47 -0.72
N MET A 31 3.35 -17.70 -1.80
CA MET A 31 3.61 -18.22 -3.14
C MET A 31 5.00 -18.86 -3.25
N HIS A 32 5.99 -18.28 -2.59
CA HIS A 32 7.37 -18.76 -2.66
C HIS A 32 7.48 -20.14 -2.01
N ILE A 33 8.24 -21.04 -2.66
CA ILE A 33 8.49 -22.39 -2.15
C ILE A 33 9.16 -22.37 -0.76
N GLY A 34 8.97 -23.42 0.03
CA GLY A 34 9.55 -23.56 1.37
C GLY A 34 8.59 -23.15 2.50
N ASP A 35 9.13 -22.90 3.69
CA ASP A 35 8.33 -22.51 4.86
C ASP A 35 7.90 -21.04 4.81
N LEU A 36 6.64 -20.76 5.20
CA LEU A 36 6.08 -19.41 5.14
C LEU A 36 6.82 -18.44 6.08
N ALA A 37 7.10 -18.86 7.32
CA ALA A 37 7.73 -17.99 8.31
C ALA A 37 9.17 -17.66 7.92
N GLU A 38 9.92 -18.63 7.40
CA GLU A 38 11.24 -18.41 6.84
C GLU A 38 11.21 -17.43 5.65
N ASN A 39 10.23 -17.58 4.75
CA ASN A 39 10.09 -16.69 3.60
C ASN A 39 9.76 -15.26 4.03
N ILE A 40 8.85 -15.07 5.00
CA ILE A 40 8.55 -13.76 5.60
C ILE A 40 9.81 -13.13 6.19
N GLU A 41 10.57 -13.89 6.97
CA GLU A 41 11.78 -13.39 7.66
C GLU A 41 12.81 -12.85 6.67
N LYS A 42 12.95 -13.48 5.49
CA LYS A 42 13.87 -13.02 4.41
C LYS A 42 13.48 -11.66 3.84
N ILE A 43 12.17 -11.35 3.76
CA ILE A 43 11.67 -10.15 3.09
C ILE A 43 11.07 -9.09 4.02
N LYS A 44 11.04 -9.32 5.33
CA LYS A 44 10.35 -8.44 6.30
C LYS A 44 10.80 -6.97 6.24
N ASN A 45 12.06 -6.73 5.93
CA ASN A 45 12.68 -5.39 5.88
C ASN A 45 12.57 -4.73 4.51
N LEU A 46 12.06 -5.43 3.49
CA LEU A 46 11.85 -4.85 2.17
C LEU A 46 10.71 -3.84 2.23
N ASN A 47 10.84 -2.76 1.45
CA ASN A 47 9.77 -1.78 1.33
C ASN A 47 8.72 -2.25 0.30
N LEU A 48 7.55 -1.60 0.28
CA LEU A 48 6.46 -1.88 -0.65
C LEU A 48 6.90 -2.01 -2.13
N GLY A 49 7.83 -1.18 -2.59
CA GLY A 49 8.30 -1.23 -3.97
C GLY A 49 9.11 -2.48 -4.27
N ASP A 50 10.01 -2.84 -3.38
CA ASP A 50 10.89 -4.00 -3.54
C ASP A 50 10.08 -5.31 -3.49
N VAL A 51 9.20 -5.45 -2.49
CA VAL A 51 8.37 -6.66 -2.36
C VAL A 51 7.33 -6.79 -3.48
N LEU A 52 6.81 -5.68 -4.00
CA LEU A 52 5.89 -5.71 -5.13
C LEU A 52 6.58 -6.20 -6.41
N ALA A 53 7.83 -5.79 -6.65
CA ALA A 53 8.61 -6.27 -7.78
C ALA A 53 8.88 -7.79 -7.66
N LEU A 54 9.26 -8.25 -6.47
CA LEU A 54 9.49 -9.68 -6.22
C LEU A 54 8.22 -10.52 -6.37
N LEU A 55 7.07 -10.03 -5.88
CA LEU A 55 5.79 -10.70 -6.08
C LEU A 55 5.45 -10.79 -7.56
N GLN A 56 5.58 -9.70 -8.30
CA GLN A 56 5.27 -9.67 -9.72
C GLN A 56 6.16 -10.62 -10.53
N GLU A 57 7.45 -10.69 -10.22
CA GLU A 57 8.38 -11.62 -10.87
C GLU A 57 7.97 -13.08 -10.59
N LEU A 58 7.74 -13.41 -9.32
CA LEU A 58 7.38 -14.76 -8.90
C LEU A 58 6.03 -15.22 -9.49
N ASP A 59 5.03 -14.35 -9.47
CA ASP A 59 3.68 -14.64 -9.96
C ASP A 59 3.64 -14.86 -11.48
N ASN A 60 4.59 -14.31 -12.23
CA ASN A 60 4.65 -14.48 -13.68
C ASN A 60 5.64 -15.58 -14.15
N GLU A 61 6.33 -16.26 -13.22
CA GLU A 61 7.41 -17.21 -13.55
C GLU A 61 6.92 -18.39 -14.41
N ASP A 62 5.71 -18.88 -14.18
CA ASP A 62 5.12 -20.03 -14.88
C ASP A 62 4.16 -19.65 -16.03
N ASN A 63 4.03 -18.35 -16.34
CA ASN A 63 3.04 -17.78 -17.28
C ASN A 63 1.56 -18.05 -16.91
N ASN A 64 1.25 -18.36 -15.65
CA ASN A 64 -0.10 -18.52 -15.15
C ASN A 64 -0.34 -17.68 -13.88
N PRO A 65 -0.29 -16.34 -13.99
CA PRO A 65 -0.29 -15.45 -12.84
C PRO A 65 -1.62 -15.46 -12.09
N TYR A 66 -1.53 -15.40 -10.77
CA TYR A 66 -2.65 -15.23 -9.86
C TYR A 66 -3.23 -13.81 -9.96
N LEU A 67 -2.38 -12.79 -10.16
CA LEU A 67 -2.79 -11.40 -10.30
C LEU A 67 -2.65 -10.91 -11.74
N SER A 68 -3.64 -10.15 -12.21
CA SER A 68 -3.57 -9.49 -13.52
C SER A 68 -2.61 -8.30 -13.50
N GLU A 69 -2.20 -7.85 -14.68
CA GLU A 69 -1.43 -6.62 -14.85
C GLU A 69 -2.16 -5.40 -14.24
N GLU A 70 -3.49 -5.34 -14.35
CA GLU A 70 -4.30 -4.26 -13.74
C GLU A 70 -4.23 -4.25 -12.21
N HIS A 71 -4.13 -5.43 -11.57
CA HIS A 71 -3.90 -5.52 -10.14
C HIS A 71 -2.53 -4.92 -9.78
N TYR A 72 -1.46 -5.28 -10.51
CA TYR A 72 -0.12 -4.71 -10.28
C TYR A 72 -0.06 -3.20 -10.54
N ASN A 73 -0.80 -2.69 -11.53
CA ASN A 73 -0.95 -1.26 -11.78
C ASN A 73 -1.58 -0.55 -10.56
N SER A 74 -2.65 -1.14 -10.01
CA SER A 74 -3.30 -0.61 -8.81
C SER A 74 -2.37 -0.60 -7.58
N LEU A 75 -1.60 -1.67 -7.36
CA LEU A 75 -0.61 -1.74 -6.28
C LEU A 75 0.53 -0.72 -6.47
N ASN A 76 0.95 -0.48 -7.70
CA ASN A 76 1.93 0.55 -8.02
C ASN A 76 1.41 1.97 -7.75
N GLU A 77 0.13 2.23 -7.97
CA GLU A 77 -0.49 3.51 -7.59
C GLU A 77 -0.50 3.72 -6.08
N ILE A 78 -0.75 2.67 -5.29
CA ILE A 78 -0.64 2.72 -3.82
C ILE A 78 0.79 3.08 -3.40
N ARG A 79 1.81 2.46 -4.02
CA ARG A 79 3.22 2.79 -3.78
C ARG A 79 3.52 4.26 -4.09
N ARG A 80 3.05 4.77 -5.23
CA ARG A 80 3.21 6.18 -5.62
C ARG A 80 2.53 7.11 -4.63
N MET A 81 1.33 6.76 -4.17
CA MET A 81 0.56 7.50 -3.17
C MET A 81 1.29 7.57 -1.83
N ARG A 82 1.78 6.44 -1.31
CA ARG A 82 2.60 6.39 -0.08
C ARG A 82 3.82 7.30 -0.19
N ASN A 83 4.56 7.19 -1.29
CA ASN A 83 5.76 8.01 -1.53
C ASN A 83 5.43 9.50 -1.57
N TYR A 84 4.34 9.86 -2.23
CA TYR A 84 3.87 11.24 -2.27
C TYR A 84 3.59 11.77 -0.85
N TRP A 85 2.80 11.07 -0.03
CA TRP A 85 2.46 11.55 1.31
C TRP A 85 3.65 11.56 2.26
N THR A 86 4.60 10.65 2.08
CA THR A 86 5.83 10.59 2.89
C THR A 86 6.79 11.73 2.56
N HIS A 87 6.87 12.15 1.29
CA HIS A 87 7.91 13.09 0.84
C HIS A 87 7.40 14.49 0.48
N LYS A 88 6.12 14.63 0.11
CA LYS A 88 5.56 15.88 -0.45
C LYS A 88 4.26 16.36 0.19
N GLY A 89 3.56 15.51 0.92
CA GLY A 89 2.20 15.79 1.43
C GLY A 89 2.05 17.12 2.19
N TYR A 90 3.11 17.55 2.89
CA TYR A 90 3.16 18.83 3.61
C TYR A 90 3.80 19.96 2.81
N THR A 91 4.86 19.65 2.06
CA THR A 91 5.68 20.67 1.38
C THR A 91 4.90 21.43 0.31
N ASP A 92 3.84 20.82 -0.22
CA ASP A 92 2.99 21.43 -1.25
C ASP A 92 2.12 22.59 -0.72
N PHE A 93 2.05 22.84 0.60
CA PHE A 93 1.31 23.98 1.14
C PHE A 93 2.01 24.68 2.32
N ILE A 94 2.87 24.01 3.07
CA ILE A 94 3.38 24.50 4.36
C ILE A 94 4.22 25.79 4.26
N TYR A 95 4.82 26.05 3.11
CA TYR A 95 5.65 27.23 2.87
C TYR A 95 4.88 28.43 2.32
N GLU A 96 3.57 28.29 2.08
CA GLU A 96 2.73 29.41 1.66
C GLU A 96 2.43 30.35 2.84
N LYS A 97 2.33 31.65 2.56
CA LYS A 97 1.83 32.60 3.57
C LYS A 97 0.37 32.25 3.90
N ASP A 98 0.04 32.25 5.20
CA ASP A 98 -1.28 31.88 5.71
C ASP A 98 -1.72 30.47 5.23
N ALA A 99 -0.76 29.53 5.19
CA ALA A 99 -0.85 28.19 4.61
C ALA A 99 -2.18 27.46 4.90
N LEU A 100 -2.63 27.44 6.15
CA LEU A 100 -3.86 26.72 6.55
C LEU A 100 -5.16 27.34 6.02
N SER A 101 -5.10 28.57 5.51
CA SER A 101 -6.22 29.24 4.83
C SER A 101 -6.09 29.22 3.31
N SER A 102 -4.99 28.68 2.78
CA SER A 102 -4.67 28.74 1.36
C SER A 102 -5.47 27.75 0.52
N LYS A 103 -5.60 28.05 -0.78
CA LYS A 103 -6.21 27.11 -1.74
C LYS A 103 -5.40 25.83 -1.87
N SER A 104 -4.08 25.88 -1.70
CA SER A 104 -3.22 24.71 -1.78
C SER A 104 -3.49 23.77 -0.61
N TYR A 105 -3.64 24.28 0.61
CA TYR A 105 -4.04 23.45 1.75
C TYR A 105 -5.41 22.80 1.55
N GLN A 106 -6.41 23.54 1.06
CA GLN A 106 -7.74 22.98 0.76
C GLN A 106 -7.66 21.83 -0.27
N LYS A 107 -6.87 22.02 -1.34
CA LYS A 107 -6.63 20.95 -2.33
C LYS A 107 -5.95 19.73 -1.72
N GLN A 108 -4.97 19.94 -0.83
CA GLN A 108 -4.29 18.83 -0.15
C GLN A 108 -5.22 18.10 0.82
N CYS A 109 -6.09 18.81 1.54
CA CYS A 109 -7.12 18.19 2.38
C CYS A 109 -8.05 17.30 1.55
N GLN A 110 -8.54 17.78 0.41
CA GLN A 110 -9.40 16.99 -0.47
C GLN A 110 -8.66 15.75 -0.99
N ARG A 111 -7.44 15.94 -1.51
CA ARG A 111 -6.60 14.83 -1.99
C ARG A 111 -6.34 13.80 -0.89
N LEU A 112 -6.15 14.22 0.36
CA LEU A 112 -5.94 13.33 1.50
C LEU A 112 -7.19 12.52 1.82
N LEU A 113 -8.37 13.13 1.78
CA LEU A 113 -9.64 12.44 2.00
C LEU A 113 -9.91 11.40 0.91
N ASP A 114 -9.73 11.78 -0.36
CA ASP A 114 -9.95 10.89 -1.49
C ASP A 114 -9.03 9.67 -1.42
N ASN A 115 -7.75 9.91 -1.12
CA ASN A 115 -6.75 8.86 -0.95
C ASN A 115 -7.05 7.95 0.24
N ASN A 116 -7.47 8.50 1.39
CA ASN A 116 -7.86 7.69 2.55
C ASN A 116 -9.05 6.77 2.21
N ASN A 117 -10.08 7.30 1.56
CA ASN A 117 -11.25 6.52 1.17
C ASN A 117 -10.86 5.39 0.20
N TYR A 118 -10.02 5.70 -0.79
CA TYR A 118 -9.51 4.72 -1.74
C TYR A 118 -8.68 3.62 -1.07
N LEU A 119 -7.73 3.98 -0.22
CA LEU A 119 -6.86 3.02 0.47
C LEU A 119 -7.61 2.16 1.48
N ALA A 120 -8.60 2.70 2.19
CA ALA A 120 -9.41 1.92 3.12
C ALA A 120 -10.19 0.82 2.39
N GLN A 121 -10.72 1.11 1.20
CA GLN A 121 -11.40 0.11 0.38
C GLN A 121 -10.42 -0.95 -0.14
N LEU A 122 -9.29 -0.51 -0.70
CA LEU A 122 -8.29 -1.43 -1.25
C LEU A 122 -7.63 -2.31 -0.20
N SER A 123 -7.33 -1.79 1.00
CA SER A 123 -6.73 -2.59 2.07
C SER A 123 -7.61 -3.79 2.43
N ASN A 124 -8.94 -3.61 2.47
CA ASN A 124 -9.86 -4.71 2.74
C ASN A 124 -9.95 -5.71 1.57
N ILE A 125 -9.82 -5.25 0.33
CA ILE A 125 -9.82 -6.13 -0.85
C ILE A 125 -8.52 -6.95 -0.89
N ILE A 126 -7.37 -6.31 -0.71
CA ILE A 126 -6.06 -6.95 -0.73
C ILE A 126 -5.95 -7.97 0.41
N GLU A 127 -6.47 -7.66 1.59
CA GLU A 127 -6.53 -8.62 2.70
C GLU A 127 -7.31 -9.89 2.32
N LYS A 128 -8.47 -9.74 1.66
CA LYS A 128 -9.27 -10.89 1.19
C LYS A 128 -8.53 -11.70 0.13
N VAL A 129 -7.90 -11.03 -0.83
CA VAL A 129 -7.08 -11.68 -1.87
C VAL A 129 -5.93 -12.44 -1.24
N ARG A 130 -5.19 -11.83 -0.31
CA ARG A 130 -4.13 -12.49 0.46
C ARG A 130 -4.64 -13.73 1.16
N LEU A 131 -5.76 -13.65 1.89
CA LEU A 131 -6.30 -14.80 2.61
C LEU A 131 -6.73 -15.92 1.67
N GLN A 132 -7.36 -15.60 0.54
CA GLN A 132 -7.72 -16.60 -0.46
C GLN A 132 -6.47 -17.27 -1.04
N MET A 133 -5.48 -16.47 -1.44
CA MET A 133 -4.23 -16.95 -1.99
C MET A 133 -3.49 -17.85 -0.99
N LEU A 134 -3.39 -17.47 0.28
CA LEU A 134 -2.77 -18.31 1.30
C LEU A 134 -3.48 -19.67 1.46
N ARG A 135 -4.80 -19.74 1.29
CA ARG A 135 -5.52 -21.03 1.25
C ARG A 135 -5.20 -21.83 0.00
N ASP A 136 -5.20 -21.19 -1.17
CA ASP A 136 -4.90 -21.84 -2.46
C ASP A 136 -3.49 -22.46 -2.46
N TYR A 137 -2.54 -21.82 -1.77
CA TYR A 137 -1.17 -22.32 -1.56
C TYR A 137 -1.01 -23.18 -0.29
N ASN A 138 -2.11 -23.61 0.35
CA ASN A 138 -2.13 -24.48 1.54
C ASN A 138 -1.27 -23.97 2.71
N ARG A 139 -1.25 -22.64 2.90
CA ARG A 139 -0.52 -21.97 4.00
C ARG A 139 -1.37 -21.76 5.24
N ILE A 140 -2.70 -21.72 5.07
CA ILE A 140 -3.71 -21.57 6.12
C ILE A 140 -4.95 -22.39 5.75
N ASP A 141 -5.80 -22.65 6.75
CA ASP A 141 -7.08 -23.35 6.58
C ASP A 141 -8.22 -22.45 6.01
#